data_AF-A0A7V9F2L7-F1
#
_entry.id   AF-A0A7V9F2L7-F1
#
_cell.length_a   1.000
_cell.length_b   1.000
_cell.length_c   1.000
_cell.angle_alpha   90.00
_cell.angle_beta   90.00
_cell.angle_gamma   90.00
#
_symmetry.space_group_name_H-M   'P 1'
#
loop_
_entity.id
_entity.type
_entity.pdbx_description
1 polymer ?
#
loop_
_entity_poly.entity_id
_entity_poly.type
_entity_poly.pdbx_seq_one_letter_code
_entity_poly.pdbx_strand_id
1 'polypeptide(L)'
;NTQALAVSDDEMWIGGHFSQIVTGKIPRPFIASLDPVDGSVNAWNPHCVGGKMGVWALMLEGTQLHVGGLFTGFDTVKQRGYARFSEVA
;
A
#
# COMPACT_ATOMS: atom_id res chain seq x y z
N ASN A 1 9.59 7.17 -3.55
CA ASN A 1 8.89 7.58 -4.79
C ASN A 1 7.67 6.73 -5.00
N THR A 2 6.49 7.35 -5.12
CA THR A 2 5.23 6.67 -5.47
C THR A 2 5.26 6.22 -6.93
N GLN A 3 4.73 5.04 -7.21
CA GLN A 3 4.68 4.42 -8.53
C GLN A 3 3.28 3.94 -8.90
N ALA A 4 2.46 3.61 -7.91
CA ALA A 4 1.10 3.15 -8.09
C ALA A 4 0.16 3.91 -7.17
N LEU A 5 -1.07 4.09 -7.63
CA LEU A 5 -2.17 4.67 -6.88
C LEU A 5 -3.46 3.93 -7.25
N ALA A 6 -4.27 3.65 -6.24
CA ALA A 6 -5.65 3.20 -6.38
C ALA A 6 -6.53 4.08 -5.47
N VAL A 7 -7.78 4.32 -5.86
CA VAL A 7 -8.67 5.24 -5.15
C VAL A 7 -10.08 4.68 -5.10
N SER A 8 -10.75 4.87 -3.97
CA SER A 8 -12.20 4.80 -3.79
C SER A 8 -12.73 6.19 -3.39
N ASP A 9 -14.01 6.29 -3.08
CA ASP A 9 -14.61 7.55 -2.59
C ASP A 9 -14.06 7.96 -1.21
N ASP A 10 -13.70 6.98 -0.37
CA ASP A 10 -13.32 7.20 1.04
C ASP A 10 -11.82 6.99 1.31
N GLU A 11 -11.08 6.31 0.42
CA GLU A 11 -9.68 5.95 0.68
C GLU A 11 -8.82 5.94 -0.59
N MET A 12 -7.58 6.38 -0.46
CA MET A 12 -6.54 6.31 -1.48
C MET A 12 -5.42 5.40 -1.01
N TRP A 13 -4.99 4.45 -1.84
CA TRP A 13 -3.79 3.65 -1.59
C TRP A 13 -2.66 4.08 -2.51
N ILE A 14 -1.47 4.18 -1.94
CA ILE A 14 -0.25 4.47 -2.68
C ILE A 14 0.76 3.34 -2.50
N GLY A 15 1.45 3.00 -3.59
CA GLY A 15 2.51 2.01 -3.63
C GLY A 15 3.75 2.58 -4.28
N GLY A 16 4.94 2.15 -3.86
CA GLY A 16 6.17 2.57 -4.52
C GLY A 16 7.44 2.24 -3.76
N HIS A 17 8.54 2.88 -4.15
CA HIS A 17 9.87 2.72 -3.55
C HIS A 17 10.09 3.81 -2.52
N PHE A 18 9.27 3.85 -1.48
CA PHE A 18 9.43 4.76 -0.35
C PHE A 18 9.61 3.98 0.95
N SER A 19 10.38 4.53 1.89
CA SER A 19 10.58 3.95 3.22
C SER A 19 9.67 4.56 4.28
N GLN A 20 9.06 5.70 4.00
CA GLN A 20 8.15 6.41 4.88
C GLN A 20 7.24 7.34 4.07
N ILE A 21 6.10 7.70 4.66
CA ILE A 21 5.32 8.85 4.20
C ILE A 21 6.02 10.12 4.67
N VAL A 22 6.35 10.99 3.72
CA VAL A 22 7.16 12.20 4.00
C VAL A 22 6.40 13.15 4.91
N THR A 23 5.10 13.33 4.69
CA THR A 23 4.22 14.07 5.59
C THR A 23 4.12 13.33 6.92
N GLY A 24 4.52 13.99 8.01
CA GLY A 24 4.50 13.41 9.36
C GLY A 24 5.62 12.41 9.66
N LYS A 25 6.53 12.12 8.72
CA LYS A 25 7.64 11.15 8.88
C LYS A 25 7.17 9.79 9.40
N ILE A 26 6.07 9.29 8.84
CA ILE A 26 5.41 8.06 9.31
C ILE A 26 6.04 6.85 8.61
N PRO A 27 6.62 5.88 9.35
CA PRO A 27 7.29 4.73 8.76
C PRO A 27 6.26 3.72 8.24
N ARG A 28 5.84 3.90 6.99
CA ARG A 28 5.09 2.93 6.20
C ARG A 28 5.89 2.64 4.93
N PRO A 29 6.73 1.60 4.91
CA PRO A 29 7.52 1.32 3.73
C PRO A 29 6.64 0.72 2.64
N PHE A 30 6.83 1.21 1.42
CA PHE A 30 6.33 0.68 0.16
C PHE A 30 4.82 0.73 -0.10
N ILE A 31 3.99 0.80 0.94
CA ILE A 31 2.54 0.93 0.80
C ILE A 31 1.97 1.78 1.95
N ALA A 32 0.93 2.57 1.66
CA ALA A 32 0.14 3.26 2.68
C ALA A 32 -1.24 3.57 2.13
N SER A 33 -2.17 3.88 3.03
CA SER A 33 -3.43 4.50 2.66
C SER A 33 -3.58 5.90 3.25
N LEU A 34 -4.35 6.72 2.53
CA LEU A 34 -4.52 8.14 2.75
C LEU A 34 -5.99 8.53 2.58
N ASP A 35 -6.40 9.59 3.26
CA ASP A 35 -7.63 10.32 2.94
C ASP A 35 -7.51 10.97 1.54
N PRO A 36 -8.50 10.78 0.65
CA PRO A 36 -8.43 11.29 -0.72
C PRO A 36 -8.65 12.81 -0.84
N VAL A 37 -9.20 13.46 0.20
CA VAL A 37 -9.48 14.90 0.24
C VAL A 37 -8.26 15.68 0.70
N ASP A 38 -7.62 15.26 1.79
CA ASP A 38 -6.54 16.04 2.43
C ASP A 38 -5.16 15.35 2.44
N GLY A 39 -5.09 14.08 2.02
CA GLY A 39 -3.85 13.30 1.98
C GLY A 39 -3.30 12.93 3.36
N SER A 40 -4.10 13.06 4.42
CA SER A 40 -3.76 12.56 5.74
C SER A 40 -3.63 11.04 5.73
N VAL A 41 -2.78 10.50 6.60
CA VAL A 41 -2.47 9.07 6.61
C VAL A 41 -3.50 8.31 7.42
N ASN A 42 -4.21 7.37 6.80
CA ASN A 42 -5.26 6.55 7.45
C ASN A 42 -4.66 5.49 8.39
N ALA A 43 -5.48 4.72 9.12
CA ALA A 43 -4.98 3.72 10.08
C ALA A 43 -4.39 2.45 9.43
N TRP A 44 -4.81 2.11 8.21
CA TRP A 44 -4.40 0.88 7.52
C TRP A 44 -2.89 0.85 7.24
N ASN A 45 -2.22 -0.13 7.83
CA ASN A 45 -0.76 -0.22 7.87
C ASN A 45 -0.26 -1.68 7.80
N PRO A 46 -0.44 -2.39 6.68
CA PRO A 46 0.14 -3.71 6.50
C PRO A 46 1.66 -3.59 6.35
N HIS A 47 2.42 -4.42 7.06
CA HIS A 47 3.87 -4.38 6.97
C HIS A 47 4.37 -5.16 5.75
N CYS A 48 4.76 -4.46 4.68
CA CYS A 48 5.40 -5.09 3.52
C CYS A 48 6.73 -5.74 3.93
N VAL A 49 6.89 -7.05 3.68
CA VAL A 49 8.08 -7.81 4.07
C VAL A 49 8.82 -8.39 2.87
N GLY A 50 10.16 -8.30 2.95
CA GLY A 50 11.09 -8.77 1.92
C GLY A 50 10.99 -7.97 0.62
N GLY A 51 12.05 -8.04 -0.19
CA GLY A 51 12.18 -7.23 -1.39
C GLY A 51 12.64 -5.80 -1.10
N LYS A 52 13.42 -5.22 -2.02
CA LYS A 52 14.00 -3.87 -1.87
C LYS A 52 13.20 -2.77 -2.58
N MET A 53 12.23 -3.18 -3.39
CA MET A 53 11.52 -2.30 -4.33
C MET A 53 10.01 -2.30 -4.10
N GLY A 54 9.48 -3.08 -3.15
CA GLY A 54 8.12 -2.89 -2.67
C GLY A 54 7.02 -3.05 -3.71
N VAL A 55 6.02 -2.16 -3.66
CA VAL A 55 4.81 -2.22 -4.49
C VAL A 55 4.97 -1.42 -5.77
N TRP A 56 4.62 -2.01 -6.91
CA TRP A 56 4.72 -1.41 -8.25
C TRP A 56 3.36 -1.22 -8.92
N ALA A 57 2.36 -2.00 -8.52
CA ALA A 57 1.03 -1.96 -9.08
C ALA A 57 -0.02 -2.09 -7.98
N LEU A 58 -1.09 -1.30 -8.12
CA LEU A 58 -2.29 -1.34 -7.29
C LEU A 58 -3.50 -1.36 -8.23
N MET A 59 -4.49 -2.18 -7.90
CA MET A 59 -5.80 -2.20 -8.57
C MET A 59 -6.86 -2.43 -7.50
N LEU A 60 -7.89 -1.58 -7.50
CA LEU A 60 -9.08 -1.78 -6.69
C LEU A 60 -10.16 -2.47 -7.54
N GLU A 61 -10.67 -3.60 -7.06
CA GLU A 61 -11.81 -4.34 -7.61
C GLU A 61 -12.91 -4.42 -6.54
N GLY A 62 -13.89 -3.52 -6.61
CA GLY A 62 -14.88 -3.36 -5.54
C GLY A 62 -14.20 -2.98 -4.23
N THR A 63 -14.24 -3.85 -3.23
CA THR A 63 -13.57 -3.68 -1.93
C THR A 63 -12.27 -4.47 -1.81
N GLN A 64 -11.78 -5.03 -2.91
CA GLN A 64 -10.54 -5.82 -2.94
C GLN A 64 -9.40 -5.01 -3.54
N LEU A 65 -8.32 -4.84 -2.77
CA LEU A 65 -7.09 -4.23 -3.28
C LEU A 65 -6.11 -5.32 -3.69
N HIS A 66 -5.78 -5.33 -4.97
CA HIS A 66 -4.76 -6.18 -5.57
C HIS A 66 -3.44 -5.43 -5.61
N VAL A 67 -2.39 -6.09 -5.14
CA VAL A 67 -1.07 -5.49 -4.96
C VAL A 67 -0.04 -6.35 -5.68
N GLY A 68 0.73 -5.72 -6.59
CA GLY A 68 1.80 -6.37 -7.33
C GLY A 68 3.13 -5.67 -7.11
N GLY A 69 4.24 -6.41 -7.09
CA GLY A 69 5.57 -5.81 -6.96
C GLY A 69 6.68 -6.78 -6.59
N LEU A 70 7.75 -6.25 -6.00
CA LEU A 70 8.88 -7.01 -5.48
C LEU A 70 8.83 -7.03 -3.95
N PHE A 71 8.06 -7.98 -3.43
CA PHE A 71 7.96 -8.30 -2.02
C PHE A 71 7.77 -9.81 -1.81
N THR A 72 7.90 -10.26 -0.56
CA THR A 72 7.68 -11.67 -0.19
C THR A 72 6.40 -11.92 0.58
N GLY A 73 5.78 -10.86 1.11
CA GLY A 73 4.49 -10.93 1.76
C GLY A 73 4.15 -9.64 2.49
N PHE A 74 3.11 -9.73 3.31
CA PHE A 74 2.69 -8.69 4.25
C PHE A 74 2.50 -9.30 5.63
N ASP A 75 3.03 -8.65 6.66
CA ASP A 75 3.06 -9.13 8.04
C ASP A 75 3.64 -10.55 8.12
N THR A 76 2.86 -11.52 8.59
CA THR A 76 3.24 -12.94 8.66
C THR A 76 2.76 -13.76 7.46
N VAL A 77 2.00 -13.15 6.55
CA VAL A 77 1.37 -13.83 5.41
C VAL A 77 2.31 -13.82 4.21
N LYS A 78 2.73 -15.02 3.78
CA LYS A 78 3.57 -15.18 2.58
C LYS A 78 2.74 -15.07 1.31
N GLN A 79 3.02 -14.03 0.54
CA GLN A 79 2.37 -13.69 -0.72
C GLN A 79 3.44 -13.06 -1.61
N ARG A 80 4.13 -13.87 -2.41
CA ARG A 80 5.31 -13.42 -3.15
C ARG A 80 4.90 -12.76 -4.45
N GLY A 81 5.24 -11.48 -4.59
CA GLY A 81 5.05 -10.68 -5.81
C GLY A 81 3.61 -10.31 -6.16
N TYR A 82 2.63 -10.96 -5.53
CA TYR A 82 1.22 -10.65 -5.62
C TYR A 82 0.55 -10.89 -4.27
N ALA A 83 -0.26 -9.92 -3.83
CA ALA A 83 -1.07 -9.98 -2.62
C ALA A 83 -2.48 -9.43 -2.93
N ARG A 84 -3.45 -9.85 -2.11
CA ARG A 84 -4.82 -9.33 -2.15
C ARG A 84 -5.30 -9.06 -0.74
N PHE A 85 -5.82 -7.86 -0.52
CA PHE A 85 -6.48 -7.46 0.70
C PHE A 85 -8.00 -7.45 0.48
N SER A 86 -8.74 -8.13 1.36
CA SER A 86 -10.20 -8.08 1.42
C SER A 86 -10.62 -7.09 2.50
N GLU A 87 -11.58 -6.23 2.19
CA GLU A 87 -12.04 -5.14 3.07
C GLU A 87 -10.89 -4.19 3.44
N VAL A 88 -10.71 -3.19 2.59
CA VAL A 88 -9.82 -2.08 2.83
C VAL A 88 -10.70 -0.92 3.31
N ALA A 89 -10.45 -0.47 4.53
CA ALA A 89 -11.28 0.48 5.27
C ALA A 89 -10.41 1.61 5.82
#